data_AF-A0A9P6SRG5-F1
#
_entry.id   AF-A0A9P6SRG5-F1
#
_cell.length_a   1.000
_cell.length_b   1.000
_cell.length_c   1.000
_cell.angle_alpha   90.00
_cell.angle_beta   90.00
_cell.angle_gamma   90.00
#
_symmetry.space_group_name_H-M   'P 1'
#
loop_
_entity.id
_entity.type
_entity.pdbx_description
1 polymer ?
#
loop_
_entity_poly.entity_id
_entity_poly.type
_entity_poly.pdbx_seq_one_letter_code
_entity_poly.pdbx_strand_id
1 'polypeptide(L)'
;MMQEMKFGPSTAKEHLLRPQSGQKMKLKEKFVEIYDSFLRGQDPAQGKDQDVFWDELFLIKVNEDYLSSSLRQTTEDQLLAIKDGINSIFLHAVQTMKDPKPQRRLHAMQTLTIVLGEIFSKKFNNWSFDVIHLLTGLSHADTVFRTLIQALDTILGNDEP
;
A
#
# COMPACT_ATOMS: atom_id res chain seq x y z
N MET A 1 72.69 40.36 -6.98
CA MET A 1 72.36 40.02 -8.37
C MET A 1 70.99 39.34 -8.37
N MET A 2 70.17 39.66 -9.37
CA MET A 2 68.82 39.12 -9.70
C MET A 2 68.80 37.57 -9.67
N GLN A 3 67.73 36.78 -9.60
CA GLN A 3 66.29 36.79 -9.99
C GLN A 3 65.75 35.42 -9.42
N GLU A 4 64.50 35.14 -9.03
CA GLU A 4 63.27 34.98 -9.85
C GLU A 4 62.06 34.71 -8.92
N MET A 5 60.87 35.13 -9.36
CA MET A 5 59.55 34.70 -8.84
C MET A 5 59.14 33.33 -9.41
N LYS A 6 58.47 32.47 -8.62
CA LYS A 6 57.41 31.54 -9.12
C LYS A 6 56.28 31.32 -8.10
N PHE A 7 55.07 31.22 -8.64
CA PHE A 7 53.72 31.22 -8.03
C PHE A 7 53.28 29.91 -7.32
N GLY A 8 52.52 30.07 -6.20
CA GLY A 8 51.32 29.29 -5.75
C GLY A 8 51.39 27.77 -5.51
N PRO A 9 50.44 27.13 -4.76
CA PRO A 9 49.06 27.55 -4.54
C PRO A 9 48.54 27.47 -3.07
N SER A 10 47.26 27.87 -2.94
CA SER A 10 46.42 28.09 -1.76
C SER A 10 45.91 26.81 -1.07
N THR A 11 45.85 26.79 0.27
CA THR A 11 45.14 25.80 1.11
C THR A 11 45.07 26.34 2.54
N ALA A 12 44.03 26.19 3.34
CA ALA A 12 42.60 25.93 3.21
C ALA A 12 42.04 26.27 4.60
N LYS A 13 40.90 26.96 4.68
CA LYS A 13 40.26 27.28 5.97
C LYS A 13 39.72 26.00 6.60
N GLU A 14 40.26 25.68 7.76
CA GLU A 14 39.87 24.57 8.62
C GLU A 14 38.47 24.85 9.19
N HIS A 15 37.44 24.31 8.52
CA HIS A 15 36.07 24.31 9.02
C HIS A 15 35.82 23.00 9.78
N LEU A 16 35.46 23.12 11.06
CA LEU A 16 35.08 22.03 11.96
C LEU A 16 33.99 21.15 11.35
N LEU A 17 34.29 19.88 11.10
CA LEU A 17 33.29 18.86 10.84
C LEU A 17 32.69 18.39 12.18
N ARG A 18 31.46 18.84 12.43
CA ARG A 18 30.59 18.30 13.48
C ARG A 18 30.19 16.86 13.08
N PRO A 19 30.44 15.82 13.89
CA PRO A 19 29.89 14.51 13.61
C PRO A 19 28.38 14.56 13.88
N GLN A 20 27.56 14.64 12.83
CA GLN A 20 26.16 14.30 12.95
C GLN A 20 26.04 12.78 12.96
N SER A 21 25.85 12.22 14.15
CA SER A 21 25.25 10.89 14.34
C SER A 21 23.78 10.95 13.90
N GLY A 22 23.55 11.09 12.59
CA GLY A 22 22.25 10.86 11.98
C GLY A 22 22.08 9.37 11.83
N GLN A 23 21.22 8.75 12.65
CA GLN A 23 20.53 7.54 12.24
C GLN A 23 19.89 7.88 10.89
N LYS A 24 20.50 7.40 9.80
CA LYS A 24 19.89 7.49 8.47
C LYS A 24 18.58 6.69 8.56
N MET A 25 17.45 7.35 8.82
CA MET A 25 16.14 6.76 8.58
C MET A 25 16.17 6.32 7.12
N LYS A 26 16.24 5.00 6.90
CA LYS A 26 16.16 4.46 5.55
C LYS A 26 14.84 4.94 4.99
N LEU A 27 14.86 5.64 3.86
CA LEU A 27 13.66 6.08 3.17
C LEU A 27 12.81 4.84 2.88
N LYS A 28 11.67 4.72 3.55
CA LYS A 28 10.73 3.62 3.33
C LYS A 28 9.88 3.98 2.11
N GLU A 29 9.67 3.04 1.21
CA GLU A 29 8.77 3.20 0.07
C GLU A 29 7.34 3.53 0.56
N LYS A 30 6.68 4.53 -0.06
CA LYS A 30 5.34 5.00 0.35
C LYS A 30 4.31 3.88 0.43
N PHE A 31 4.35 2.92 -0.50
CA PHE A 31 3.50 1.72 -0.47
C PHE A 31 3.67 0.95 0.85
N VAL A 32 4.92 0.62 1.18
CA VAL A 32 5.27 -0.18 2.36
C VAL A 32 4.98 0.60 3.65
N GLU A 33 5.05 1.92 3.65
CA GLU A 33 4.65 2.74 4.79
C GLU A 33 3.13 2.69 5.04
N ILE A 34 2.33 2.89 3.99
CA ILE A 34 0.86 2.89 4.08
C ILE A 34 0.34 1.52 4.53
N TYR A 35 0.79 0.44 3.90
CA TYR A 35 0.33 -0.91 4.24
C TYR A 35 0.83 -1.37 5.61
N ASP A 36 2.03 -0.99 6.06
CA ASP A 36 2.45 -1.22 7.46
C ASP A 36 1.49 -0.55 8.44
N SER A 37 1.00 0.65 8.13
CA SER A 37 0.09 1.39 8.99
C SER A 37 -1.23 0.64 9.15
N PHE A 38 -1.82 0.20 8.04
CA PHE A 38 -3.02 -0.67 8.07
C PHE A 38 -2.77 -1.96 8.86
N LEU A 39 -1.65 -2.64 8.63
CA LEU A 39 -1.32 -3.91 9.29
C LEU A 39 -1.01 -3.77 10.79
N ARG A 40 -0.71 -2.54 11.26
CA ARG A 40 -0.57 -2.21 12.69
C ARG A 40 -1.89 -1.77 13.33
N GLY A 41 -3.01 -1.83 12.60
CA GLY A 41 -4.32 -1.39 13.08
C GLY A 41 -4.47 0.12 13.13
N GLN A 42 -3.66 0.87 12.38
CA GLN A 42 -3.77 2.31 12.24
C GLN A 42 -4.55 2.66 10.97
N ASP A 43 -5.11 3.87 10.93
CA ASP A 43 -5.76 4.41 9.74
C ASP A 43 -4.86 5.45 9.05
N PRO A 44 -4.15 5.09 7.97
CA PRO A 44 -3.32 6.04 7.22
C PRO A 44 -4.12 7.10 6.45
N ALA A 45 -5.44 6.94 6.31
CA ALA A 45 -6.34 7.93 5.72
C ALA A 45 -6.90 8.91 6.77
N GLN A 46 -6.64 8.69 8.07
CA GLN A 46 -7.17 9.53 9.13
C GLN A 46 -6.71 10.99 8.97
N GLY A 47 -7.68 11.92 9.01
CA GLY A 47 -7.41 13.35 8.86
C GLY A 47 -7.06 13.79 7.44
N LYS A 48 -7.21 12.90 6.44
CA LYS A 48 -7.06 13.21 5.01
C LYS A 48 -8.40 13.19 4.31
N ASP A 49 -8.44 13.79 3.14
CA ASP A 49 -9.52 13.57 2.18
C ASP A 49 -9.47 12.11 1.70
N GLN A 50 -10.59 11.40 1.86
CA GLN A 50 -10.66 9.96 1.60
C GLN A 50 -10.47 9.66 0.12
N ASP A 51 -11.17 10.38 -0.76
CA ASP A 51 -11.13 10.15 -2.20
C ASP A 51 -9.71 10.41 -2.73
N VAL A 52 -9.09 11.51 -2.29
CA VAL A 52 -7.71 11.84 -2.68
C VAL A 52 -6.72 10.80 -2.17
N PHE A 53 -6.89 10.30 -0.94
CA PHE A 53 -6.00 9.29 -0.38
C PHE A 53 -6.03 7.98 -1.18
N TRP A 54 -7.22 7.47 -1.50
CA TRP A 54 -7.36 6.22 -2.24
C TRP A 54 -6.95 6.38 -3.71
N ASP A 55 -7.21 7.55 -4.30
CA ASP A 55 -6.67 7.92 -5.60
C ASP A 55 -5.14 7.84 -5.64
N GLU A 56 -4.48 8.45 -4.65
CA GLU A 56 -3.03 8.39 -4.54
C GLU A 56 -2.52 6.98 -4.27
N LEU A 57 -3.19 6.22 -3.40
CA LEU A 57 -2.75 4.86 -3.04
C LEU A 57 -2.74 3.95 -4.26
N PHE A 58 -3.81 3.94 -5.05
CA PHE A 58 -3.90 3.09 -6.24
C PHE A 58 -3.11 3.61 -7.45
N LEU A 59 -2.53 4.81 -7.37
CA LEU A 59 -1.51 5.25 -8.31
C LEU A 59 -0.13 4.65 -8.02
N ILE A 60 0.14 4.23 -6.78
CA ILE A 60 1.42 3.64 -6.39
C ILE A 60 1.50 2.22 -6.93
N LYS A 61 2.65 1.87 -7.52
CA LYS A 61 2.93 0.51 -7.97
C LYS A 61 2.83 -0.47 -6.80
N VAL A 62 2.14 -1.60 -7.02
CA VAL A 62 1.99 -2.63 -6.00
C VAL A 62 3.33 -3.32 -5.74
N ASN A 63 3.75 -3.35 -4.48
CA ASN A 63 4.85 -4.19 -4.03
C ASN A 63 4.28 -5.55 -3.61
N GLU A 64 4.14 -6.44 -4.59
CA GLU A 64 3.42 -7.72 -4.45
C GLU A 64 4.05 -8.63 -3.38
N ASP A 65 5.39 -8.77 -3.42
CA ASP A 65 6.16 -9.58 -2.47
C ASP A 65 5.96 -9.12 -1.03
N TYR A 66 6.03 -7.81 -0.80
CA TYR A 66 5.84 -7.25 0.54
C TYR A 66 4.40 -7.45 1.03
N LEU A 67 3.38 -7.17 0.20
CA LEU A 67 1.99 -7.30 0.61
C LEU A 67 1.64 -8.77 0.89
N SER A 68 2.01 -9.69 -0.01
CA SER A 68 1.79 -11.13 0.16
C SER A 68 2.50 -11.65 1.41
N SER A 69 3.79 -11.35 1.58
CA SER A 69 4.55 -11.83 2.74
C SER A 69 4.03 -11.27 4.07
N SER A 70 3.59 -10.01 4.10
CA SER A 70 3.06 -9.39 5.32
C SER A 70 1.72 -9.98 5.72
N LEU A 71 0.79 -10.18 4.77
CA LEU A 71 -0.48 -10.85 5.04
C LEU A 71 -0.29 -12.33 5.40
N ARG A 72 0.66 -13.02 4.75
CA ARG A 72 1.01 -14.41 5.09
C ARG A 72 1.52 -14.54 6.52
N GLN A 73 2.33 -13.60 6.99
CA GLN A 73 2.87 -13.60 8.35
C GLN A 73 1.86 -13.16 9.42
N THR A 74 0.80 -12.45 9.02
CA THR A 74 -0.27 -12.03 9.93
C THR A 74 -1.19 -13.20 10.24
N THR A 75 -1.39 -13.51 11.51
CA THR A 75 -2.30 -14.59 11.95
C THR A 75 -3.77 -14.23 11.74
N GLU A 76 -4.64 -15.22 11.74
CA GLU A 76 -6.09 -15.05 11.61
C GLU A 76 -6.65 -14.10 12.68
N ASP A 77 -6.24 -14.28 13.95
CA ASP A 77 -6.69 -13.42 15.06
C ASP A 77 -6.20 -11.97 14.89
N GLN A 78 -4.96 -11.79 14.41
CA GLN A 78 -4.44 -10.45 14.12
C GLN A 78 -5.18 -9.79 12.96
N LEU A 79 -5.48 -10.53 11.88
CA LEU A 79 -6.27 -10.03 10.75
C LEU A 79 -7.66 -9.58 11.21
N LEU A 80 -8.32 -10.36 12.07
CA LEU A 80 -9.61 -9.99 12.66
C LEU A 80 -9.51 -8.75 13.57
N ALA A 81 -8.39 -8.58 14.29
CA ALA A 81 -8.16 -7.39 15.11
C ALA A 81 -7.98 -6.11 14.26
N ILE A 82 -7.47 -6.22 13.04
CA ILE A 82 -7.27 -5.10 12.10
C ILE A 82 -8.31 -5.05 10.97
N LYS A 83 -9.44 -5.75 11.14
CA LYS A 83 -10.43 -5.99 10.08
C LYS A 83 -10.90 -4.72 9.36
N ASP A 84 -11.00 -3.59 10.07
CA ASP A 84 -11.54 -2.35 9.51
C ASP A 84 -10.57 -1.78 8.44
N GLY A 85 -9.26 -1.96 8.63
CA GLY A 85 -8.24 -1.62 7.64
C GLY A 85 -8.30 -2.53 6.41
N ILE A 86 -8.42 -3.85 6.63
CA ILE A 86 -8.55 -4.83 5.54
C ILE A 86 -9.85 -4.61 4.74
N ASN A 87 -10.95 -4.34 5.44
CA ASN A 87 -12.23 -3.99 4.85
C ASN A 87 -12.12 -2.74 3.97
N SER A 88 -11.44 -1.70 4.48
CA SER A 88 -11.23 -0.47 3.72
C SER A 88 -10.40 -0.70 2.46
N ILE A 89 -9.31 -1.46 2.55
CA ILE A 89 -8.48 -1.84 1.38
C ILE A 89 -9.33 -2.59 0.35
N PHE A 90 -10.07 -3.60 0.79
CA PHE A 90 -10.90 -4.41 -0.10
C PHE A 90 -11.99 -3.58 -0.78
N LEU A 91 -12.74 -2.79 -0.02
CA LEU A 91 -13.83 -1.95 -0.51
C LEU A 91 -13.34 -0.97 -1.59
N HIS A 92 -12.30 -0.19 -1.29
CA HIS A 92 -11.82 0.83 -2.22
C HIS A 92 -11.10 0.22 -3.42
N ALA A 93 -10.46 -0.94 -3.28
CA ALA A 93 -9.92 -1.65 -4.42
C ALA A 93 -11.03 -2.17 -5.35
N VAL A 94 -12.12 -2.72 -4.80
CA VAL A 94 -13.31 -3.12 -5.58
C VAL A 94 -13.91 -1.92 -6.33
N GLN A 95 -14.04 -0.76 -5.67
CA GLN A 95 -14.53 0.45 -6.32
C GLN A 95 -13.60 0.93 -7.45
N THR A 96 -12.28 0.87 -7.21
CA THR A 96 -11.25 1.31 -8.16
C THR A 96 -11.13 0.40 -9.38
N MET A 97 -11.67 -0.82 -9.35
CA MET A 97 -11.76 -1.66 -10.56
C MET A 97 -12.57 -1.02 -11.69
N LYS A 98 -13.48 -0.08 -11.36
CA LYS A 98 -14.29 0.67 -12.33
C LYS A 98 -13.65 2.01 -12.73
N ASP A 99 -12.45 2.32 -12.24
CA ASP A 99 -11.79 3.60 -12.49
C ASP A 99 -11.46 3.78 -13.98
N PRO A 100 -11.63 4.98 -14.57
CA PRO A 100 -11.31 5.20 -15.99
C PRO A 100 -9.81 5.05 -16.31
N LYS A 101 -8.90 5.25 -15.35
CA LYS A 101 -7.46 5.15 -15.54
C LYS A 101 -7.00 3.68 -15.47
N PRO A 102 -6.47 3.09 -16.57
CA PRO A 102 -6.09 1.67 -16.59
C PRO A 102 -5.06 1.27 -15.53
N GLN A 103 -4.11 2.17 -15.22
CA GLN A 103 -3.07 1.93 -14.21
C GLN A 103 -3.66 1.71 -12.81
N ARG A 104 -4.66 2.52 -12.43
CA ARG A 104 -5.31 2.38 -11.12
C ARG A 104 -6.12 1.10 -11.04
N ARG A 105 -6.86 0.76 -12.12
CA ARG A 105 -7.56 -0.54 -12.20
C ARG A 105 -6.59 -1.70 -12.02
N LEU A 106 -5.46 -1.68 -12.72
CA LEU A 106 -4.43 -2.72 -12.62
C LEU A 106 -3.92 -2.88 -11.20
N HIS A 107 -3.49 -1.79 -10.55
CA HIS A 107 -2.98 -1.84 -9.18
C HIS A 107 -4.04 -2.27 -8.16
N ALA A 108 -5.30 -1.85 -8.34
CA ALA A 108 -6.41 -2.31 -7.51
C ALA A 108 -6.65 -3.82 -7.68
N MET A 109 -6.63 -4.34 -8.91
CA MET A 109 -6.78 -5.76 -9.19
C MET A 109 -5.62 -6.60 -8.63
N GLN A 110 -4.37 -6.12 -8.75
CA GLN A 110 -3.21 -6.77 -8.12
C GLN A 110 -3.36 -6.82 -6.60
N THR A 111 -3.77 -5.72 -5.99
CA THR A 111 -4.04 -5.65 -4.55
C THR A 111 -5.12 -6.66 -4.15
N LEU A 112 -6.25 -6.71 -4.86
CA LEU A 112 -7.33 -7.66 -4.60
C LEU A 112 -6.87 -9.11 -4.75
N THR A 113 -6.09 -9.41 -5.79
CA THR A 113 -5.57 -10.75 -6.04
C THR A 113 -4.73 -11.25 -4.87
N ILE A 114 -3.84 -10.39 -4.35
CA ILE A 114 -2.98 -10.72 -3.21
C ILE A 114 -3.81 -10.84 -1.93
N VAL A 115 -4.67 -9.85 -1.64
CA VAL A 115 -5.50 -9.83 -0.43
C VAL A 115 -6.38 -11.08 -0.37
N LEU A 116 -7.09 -11.40 -1.46
CA LEU A 116 -7.93 -12.59 -1.52
C LEU A 116 -7.11 -13.88 -1.48
N GLY A 117 -6.01 -13.96 -2.23
CA GLY A 117 -5.16 -15.14 -2.25
C GLY A 117 -4.59 -15.49 -0.88
N GLU A 118 -4.09 -14.49 -0.14
CA GLU A 118 -3.56 -14.70 1.21
C GLU A 118 -4.67 -15.00 2.21
N ILE A 119 -5.78 -14.26 2.21
CA ILE A 119 -6.90 -14.47 3.16
C ILE A 119 -7.55 -15.84 2.95
N PHE A 120 -7.82 -16.25 1.71
CA PHE A 120 -8.44 -17.55 1.44
C PHE A 120 -7.51 -18.74 1.72
N SER A 121 -6.19 -18.52 1.81
CA SER A 121 -5.24 -19.55 2.23
C SER A 121 -5.23 -19.82 3.74
N LYS A 122 -5.88 -18.97 4.53
CA LYS A 122 -5.91 -19.02 6.00
C LYS A 122 -6.97 -19.98 6.54
N LYS A 123 -6.77 -20.44 7.78
CA LYS A 123 -7.65 -21.41 8.45
C LYS A 123 -8.42 -20.76 9.59
N PHE A 124 -9.35 -19.89 9.23
CA PHE A 124 -10.28 -19.28 10.18
C PHE A 124 -11.18 -20.31 10.87
N ASN A 125 -11.51 -20.07 12.14
CA ASN A 125 -12.38 -20.95 12.93
C ASN A 125 -13.81 -20.98 12.38
N ASN A 126 -14.39 -19.80 12.12
CA ASN A 126 -15.71 -19.66 11.52
C ASN A 126 -15.57 -19.13 10.10
N TRP A 127 -14.92 -19.91 9.24
CA TRP A 127 -14.39 -19.45 7.95
C TRP A 127 -15.32 -18.53 7.16
N SER A 128 -16.57 -18.93 6.92
CA SER A 128 -17.51 -18.12 6.13
C SER A 128 -17.81 -16.78 6.78
N PHE A 129 -18.04 -16.78 8.10
CA PHE A 129 -18.35 -15.56 8.85
C PHE A 129 -17.12 -14.66 8.96
N ASP A 130 -15.98 -15.22 9.35
CA ASP A 130 -14.74 -14.47 9.59
C ASP A 130 -14.24 -13.82 8.30
N VAL A 131 -14.26 -14.54 7.17
CA VAL A 131 -13.83 -13.99 5.87
C VAL A 131 -14.76 -12.88 5.39
N ILE A 132 -16.08 -13.05 5.49
CA ILE A 132 -17.04 -12.00 5.12
C ILE A 132 -16.87 -10.78 6.02
N HIS A 133 -16.77 -11.00 7.33
CA HIS A 133 -16.57 -9.94 8.31
C HIS A 133 -15.26 -9.17 8.07
N LEU A 134 -14.19 -9.88 7.72
CA LEU A 134 -12.87 -9.32 7.43
C LEU A 134 -12.87 -8.49 6.13
N LEU A 135 -13.51 -8.98 5.07
CA LEU A 135 -13.48 -8.34 3.75
C LEU A 135 -14.48 -7.20 3.62
N THR A 136 -15.70 -7.37 4.09
CA THR A 136 -16.81 -6.46 3.77
C THR A 136 -17.46 -5.82 4.99
N GLY A 137 -17.13 -6.29 6.19
CA GLY A 137 -18.00 -6.14 7.35
C GLY A 137 -19.32 -6.90 7.14
N LEU A 138 -20.15 -6.95 8.19
CA LEU A 138 -21.38 -7.75 8.17
C LEU A 138 -22.53 -7.06 7.42
N SER A 139 -22.57 -5.73 7.41
CA SER A 139 -23.72 -4.97 6.90
C SER A 139 -23.67 -4.69 5.40
N HIS A 140 -22.50 -4.82 4.76
CA HIS A 140 -22.28 -4.36 3.39
C HIS A 140 -21.87 -5.47 2.42
N ALA A 141 -21.83 -6.72 2.87
CA ALA A 141 -21.36 -7.87 2.09
C ALA A 141 -22.03 -7.95 0.72
N ASP A 142 -23.37 -7.95 0.67
CA ASP A 142 -24.13 -8.06 -0.58
C ASP A 142 -23.78 -6.94 -1.58
N THR A 143 -23.68 -5.71 -1.09
CA THR A 143 -23.38 -4.54 -1.92
C THR A 143 -21.96 -4.61 -2.47
N VAL A 144 -20.97 -4.95 -1.64
CA VAL A 144 -19.57 -5.02 -2.04
C VAL A 144 -19.33 -6.17 -3.03
N PHE A 145 -19.84 -7.37 -2.73
CA PHE A 145 -19.69 -8.51 -3.64
C PHE A 145 -20.45 -8.30 -4.95
N ARG A 146 -21.64 -7.68 -4.93
CA ARG A 146 -22.33 -7.29 -6.17
C ARG A 146 -21.49 -6.32 -7.00
N THR A 147 -20.85 -5.34 -6.35
CA THR A 147 -19.99 -4.37 -7.03
C THR A 147 -18.77 -5.04 -7.65
N LEU A 148 -18.15 -5.99 -6.94
CA LEU A 148 -17.04 -6.80 -7.44
C LEU A 148 -17.45 -7.61 -8.67
N ILE A 149 -18.55 -8.35 -8.61
CA ILE A 149 -19.03 -9.16 -9.73
C ILE A 149 -19.36 -8.30 -10.94
N GLN A 150 -20.02 -7.15 -10.75
CA GLN A 150 -20.29 -6.21 -11.85
C GLN A 150 -19.00 -5.65 -12.46
N ALA A 151 -18.00 -5.33 -11.65
CA ALA A 151 -16.72 -4.85 -12.16
C ALA A 151 -15.99 -5.93 -12.97
N LEU A 152 -15.99 -7.17 -12.49
CA LEU A 152 -15.45 -8.32 -13.22
C LEU A 152 -16.19 -8.59 -14.52
N ASP A 153 -17.52 -8.52 -14.51
CA ASP A 153 -18.36 -8.70 -15.71
C ASP A 153 -18.03 -7.64 -16.77
N THR A 154 -17.86 -6.38 -16.39
CA THR A 154 -17.42 -5.31 -17.30
C THR A 154 -16.00 -5.52 -17.82
N ILE A 155 -15.07 -6.01 -16.99
CA ILE A 155 -13.68 -6.24 -17.40
C ILE A 155 -13.56 -7.46 -18.31
N LEU A 156 -14.35 -8.51 -18.08
CA LEU A 156 -14.30 -9.76 -18.84
C LEU A 156 -15.24 -9.76 -20.06
N GLY A 157 -16.33 -9.00 -20.00
CA GLY A 157 -17.41 -8.99 -20.99
C GLY A 157 -17.26 -7.97 -22.12
N ASN A 158 -16.26 -7.08 -22.06
CA ASN A 158 -15.88 -6.19 -23.15
C ASN A 158 -14.49 -6.69 -23.66
N ASP A 159 -14.24 -7.08 -24.92
CA ASP A 159 -14.66 -6.49 -26.21
C ASP A 159 -14.72 -4.96 -26.12
N GLU A 160 -13.53 -4.37 -26.05
CA GLU A 160 -13.27 -2.95 -26.28
C GLU A 160 -13.89 -2.55 -27.63
N PRO A 161 -14.64 -1.44 -27.75
CA PRO A 161 -14.89 -0.86 -29.06
C PRO A 161 -13.60 -0.36 -29.72
#